data_AF-A0A2M8KSP8-F1
#
_entry.id   AF-A0A2M8KSP8-F1
#
_cell.length_a   1.000
_cell.length_b   1.000
_cell.length_c   1.000
_cell.angle_alpha   90.00
_cell.angle_beta   90.00
_cell.angle_gamma   90.00
#
_symmetry.space_group_name_H-M   'P 1'
#
loop_
_entity.id
_entity.type
_entity.pdbx_description
1 polymer ?
#
loop_
_entity_poly.entity_id
_entity_poly.type
_entity_poly.pdbx_seq_one_letter_code
_entity_poly.pdbx_strand_id
1 'polypeptide(L)'
;TMQATIVIPYPATPLWKQCKDNGWLLTEDYDKYDMREPVMKTPFPKEKILELEQDLYSAFMTPQYITRKVLSIRSLHDFMYLFYMGKKLLGHLLDFDPNQTKVNYFSLSFIKNASGKLFGHFFKSKTSVDAEKDAIRLVDSAVNL
;
A
#
# COMPACT_ATOMS: atom_id res chain seq x y z
N THR A 1 11.46 -6.48 2.18
CA THR A 1 9.99 -6.56 2.04
C THR A 1 9.37 -5.96 3.27
N MET A 2 8.37 -5.10 3.11
CA MET A 2 7.54 -4.60 4.21
C MET A 2 6.22 -5.36 4.16
N GLN A 3 5.69 -5.69 5.32
CA GLN A 3 4.37 -6.28 5.48
C GLN A 3 3.50 -5.30 6.24
N ALA A 4 2.36 -4.93 5.63
CA ALA A 4 1.30 -4.17 6.26
C ALA A 4 0.10 -5.12 6.42
N THR A 5 -0.43 -5.26 7.62
CA THR A 5 -1.59 -6.11 7.87
C THR A 5 -2.54 -5.40 8.81
N ILE A 6 -3.83 -5.52 8.53
CA ILE A 6 -4.90 -5.07 9.42
C ILE A 6 -4.87 -5.96 10.66
N VAL A 7 -5.02 -5.36 11.84
CA VAL A 7 -5.06 -6.11 13.11
C VAL A 7 -6.34 -6.93 13.17
N ILE A 8 -6.19 -8.24 13.37
CA ILE A 8 -7.31 -9.19 13.47
C ILE A 8 -7.38 -9.77 14.89
N PRO A 9 -8.48 -9.57 15.63
CA PRO A 9 -8.69 -10.21 16.92
C PRO A 9 -9.04 -11.70 16.72
N TYR A 10 -8.07 -12.62 16.66
CA TYR A 10 -8.40 -14.02 16.42
C TYR A 10 -9.18 -14.69 17.57
N PRO A 11 -10.09 -15.64 17.28
CA PRO A 11 -10.85 -16.35 18.32
C PRO A 11 -9.94 -16.95 19.40
N ALA A 12 -10.44 -17.00 20.64
CA ALA A 12 -9.71 -17.45 21.82
C ALA A 12 -8.49 -16.59 22.24
N THR A 13 -8.24 -15.45 21.59
CA THR A 13 -7.21 -14.49 22.05
C THR A 13 -7.76 -13.51 23.11
N PRO A 14 -6.90 -12.92 23.97
CA PRO A 14 -7.33 -11.86 24.88
C PRO A 14 -7.97 -10.66 24.17
N LEU A 15 -7.45 -10.28 22.99
CA LEU A 15 -8.00 -9.19 22.19
C LEU A 15 -9.40 -9.52 21.68
N TRP A 16 -9.63 -10.74 21.18
CA TRP A 16 -10.97 -11.16 20.77
C TRP A 16 -11.96 -11.17 21.92
N LYS A 17 -11.55 -11.68 23.09
CA LYS A 17 -12.39 -11.63 24.30
C LYS A 17 -12.76 -10.19 24.66
N GLN A 18 -11.78 -9.28 24.67
CA GLN A 18 -12.02 -7.86 24.94
C GLN A 18 -12.95 -7.23 23.88
N CYS A 19 -12.76 -7.54 22.59
CA CYS A 19 -13.63 -7.05 21.54
C CYS A 19 -15.05 -7.61 21.65
N LYS A 20 -15.21 -8.86 22.09
CA LYS A 20 -16.49 -9.51 22.32
C LYS A 20 -17.22 -8.87 23.51
N ASP A 21 -16.53 -8.73 24.64
CA ASP A 21 -17.06 -8.17 25.88
C ASP A 21 -17.51 -6.70 25.71
N ASN A 22 -16.80 -5.92 24.88
CA ASN A 22 -17.11 -4.52 24.62
C ASN A 22 -17.98 -4.27 23.36
N GLY A 23 -18.41 -5.32 22.65
CA GLY A 23 -19.19 -5.18 21.41
C GLY A 23 -18.44 -4.47 20.27
N TRP A 24 -17.12 -4.66 20.20
CA TRP A 24 -16.24 -4.12 19.16
C TRP A 24 -16.08 -5.02 17.94
N LEU A 25 -16.49 -6.28 18.00
CA LEU A 25 -16.49 -7.15 16.83
C LEU A 25 -17.48 -6.63 15.79
N LEU A 26 -17.05 -6.56 14.53
CA LEU A 26 -17.91 -6.24 13.38
C LEU A 26 -18.61 -7.49 12.84
N THR A 27 -17.98 -8.65 13.02
CA THR A 27 -18.50 -9.94 12.59
C THR A 27 -17.88 -11.07 13.41
N GLU A 28 -18.64 -12.17 13.57
CA GLU A 28 -18.18 -13.44 14.14
C GLU A 28 -18.06 -14.53 13.06
N ASP A 29 -18.23 -14.15 11.79
CA ASP A 29 -17.94 -15.01 10.66
C ASP A 29 -16.43 -15.15 10.51
N TYR A 30 -15.89 -16.30 10.93
CA TYR A 30 -14.44 -16.53 10.96
C TYR A 30 -13.82 -16.66 9.58
N ASP A 31 -14.60 -16.89 8.53
CA ASP A 31 -14.09 -16.90 7.15
C ASP A 31 -13.58 -15.50 6.73
N LYS A 32 -14.01 -14.44 7.43
CA LYS A 32 -13.59 -13.05 7.19
C LYS A 32 -12.33 -12.63 7.95
N TYR A 33 -11.74 -13.51 8.75
CA TYR A 33 -10.58 -13.20 9.60
C TYR A 33 -9.25 -13.39 8.83
N ASP A 34 -9.30 -13.31 7.50
CA ASP A 34 -8.20 -13.54 6.55
C ASP A 34 -7.34 -12.29 6.29
N MET A 35 -7.46 -11.27 7.13
CA MET A 35 -6.73 -9.99 7.06
C MET A 35 -7.11 -9.08 5.88
N ARG A 36 -8.08 -9.45 5.03
CA ARG A 36 -8.50 -8.61 3.89
C ARG A 36 -9.39 -7.44 4.26
N GLU A 37 -10.03 -7.50 5.42
CA GLU A 37 -10.87 -6.44 5.94
C GLU A 37 -10.79 -6.34 7.46
N PRO A 38 -11.07 -5.17 8.05
CA PRO A 38 -11.18 -5.05 9.49
C PRO A 38 -12.40 -5.83 10.00
N VAL A 39 -12.18 -6.67 11.02
CA VAL A 39 -13.26 -7.39 11.74
C VAL A 39 -13.51 -6.84 13.14
N MET A 40 -12.83 -5.74 13.49
CA MET A 40 -13.05 -4.98 14.73
C MET A 40 -13.29 -3.49 14.46
N LYS A 41 -14.08 -2.85 15.32
CA LYS A 41 -14.27 -1.40 15.33
C LYS A 41 -12.95 -0.70 15.66
N THR A 42 -12.69 0.38 14.94
CA THR A 42 -11.61 1.32 15.23
C THR A 42 -12.16 2.75 15.16
N PRO A 43 -11.42 3.77 15.62
CA PRO A 43 -11.80 5.17 15.43
C PRO A 43 -11.88 5.59 13.95
N PHE A 44 -11.35 4.78 13.03
CA PHE A 44 -11.34 5.05 11.60
C PHE A 44 -12.43 4.25 10.88
N PRO A 45 -13.05 4.82 9.84
CA PRO A 45 -13.93 4.07 8.95
C PRO A 45 -13.13 3.02 8.16
N LYS A 46 -13.81 1.96 7.71
CA LYS A 46 -13.18 0.81 7.00
C LYS A 46 -12.37 1.26 5.80
N GLU A 47 -12.92 2.18 5.01
CA GLU A 47 -12.31 2.71 3.79
C GLU A 47 -10.97 3.37 4.10
N LYS A 48 -10.89 4.07 5.23
CA LYS A 48 -9.68 4.76 5.69
C LYS A 48 -8.57 3.78 6.11
N ILE A 49 -8.92 2.64 6.69
CA ILE A 49 -7.94 1.61 7.05
C ILE A 49 -7.31 1.02 5.79
N LEU A 50 -8.13 0.70 4.79
CA LEU A 50 -7.67 0.16 3.50
C LEU A 50 -6.82 1.20 2.73
N GLU A 51 -7.22 2.48 2.79
CA GLU A 51 -6.45 3.60 2.26
C GLU A 51 -5.06 3.71 2.91
N LEU A 52 -4.99 3.64 4.24
CA LEU A 52 -3.73 3.67 4.98
C LEU A 52 -2.80 2.49 4.66
N GLU A 53 -3.37 1.30 4.49
CA GLU A 53 -2.61 0.12 4.07
C GLU A 53 -1.97 0.34 2.67
N GLN A 54 -2.75 0.87 1.72
CA GLN A 54 -2.29 1.17 0.37
C GLN A 54 -1.23 2.28 0.36
N ASP A 55 -1.43 3.34 1.13
CA ASP A 55 -0.47 4.45 1.27
C ASP A 55 0.86 3.99 1.86
N LEU A 56 0.87 2.98 2.72
CA LEU A 56 2.12 2.46 3.26
C LEU A 56 3.04 1.89 2.15
N TYR A 57 2.45 1.32 1.09
CA TYR A 57 3.20 0.87 -0.09
C TYR A 57 3.66 2.05 -0.97
N SER A 58 2.92 3.16 -1.00
CA SER A 58 3.30 4.35 -1.78
C SER A 58 4.59 5.01 -1.27
N ALA A 59 4.92 4.85 0.02
CA ALA A 59 6.17 5.33 0.61
C ALA A 59 7.44 4.82 -0.11
N PHE A 60 7.38 3.62 -0.71
CA PHE A 60 8.48 3.06 -1.51
C PHE A 60 8.54 3.56 -2.95
N MET A 61 7.54 4.31 -3.38
CA MET A 61 7.42 4.93 -4.69
C MET A 61 7.65 6.44 -4.60
N THR A 62 8.42 6.92 -3.61
CA THR A 62 8.79 8.33 -3.53
C THR A 62 10.00 8.64 -4.43
N PRO A 63 10.04 9.81 -5.11
CA PRO A 63 11.20 10.19 -5.93
C PRO A 63 12.52 10.15 -5.16
N GLN A 64 12.51 10.55 -3.89
CA GLN A 64 13.65 10.54 -3.00
C GLN A 64 14.16 9.10 -2.77
N TYR A 65 13.26 8.15 -2.47
CA TYR A 65 13.62 6.75 -2.27
C TYR A 65 14.19 6.14 -3.54
N ILE A 66 13.54 6.37 -4.69
CA ILE A 66 13.99 5.86 -5.99
C ILE A 66 15.36 6.41 -6.34
N THR A 67 15.57 7.72 -6.20
CA THR A 67 16.86 8.38 -6.48
C THR A 67 17.97 7.78 -5.62
N ARG A 68 17.73 7.66 -4.31
CA ARG A 68 18.70 7.04 -3.40
C ARG A 68 18.99 5.59 -3.79
N LYS A 69 17.99 4.85 -4.26
CA LYS A 69 18.17 3.45 -4.67
C LYS A 69 18.95 3.32 -5.97
N VAL A 70 18.69 4.17 -6.96
CA VAL A 70 19.45 4.23 -8.22
C VAL A 70 20.90 4.62 -7.95
N LEU A 71 21.14 5.64 -7.13
CA LEU A 71 22.51 6.06 -6.74
C LEU A 71 23.25 5.01 -5.89
N SER A 72 22.53 4.06 -5.29
CA SER A 72 23.14 2.99 -4.49
C SER A 72 23.67 1.80 -5.32
N ILE A 73 23.44 1.78 -6.63
CA ILE A 73 23.90 0.71 -7.53
C ILE A 73 25.43 0.75 -7.61
N ARG A 74 26.09 -0.36 -7.22
CA ARG A 74 27.56 -0.48 -7.23
C ARG A 74 28.06 -1.65 -8.07
N SER A 75 27.16 -2.52 -8.54
CA SER A 75 27.50 -3.71 -9.30
C SER A 75 26.50 -4.00 -10.41
N LEU A 76 26.93 -4.78 -11.40
CA LEU A 76 26.04 -5.32 -12.44
C LEU A 76 24.92 -6.18 -11.84
N HIS A 77 25.20 -6.87 -10.72
CA HIS A 77 24.19 -7.66 -10.02
C HIS A 77 23.06 -6.77 -9.46
N ASP A 78 23.40 -5.64 -8.82
CA ASP A 78 22.42 -4.69 -8.29
C ASP A 78 21.52 -4.13 -9.40
N PHE A 79 22.13 -3.80 -10.54
CA PHE A 79 21.40 -3.34 -11.72
C PHE A 79 20.42 -4.41 -12.23
N MET A 80 20.89 -5.64 -12.43
CA MET A 80 20.05 -6.75 -12.90
C MET A 80 18.92 -7.06 -11.93
N TYR A 81 19.18 -7.00 -10.62
CA TYR A 81 18.18 -7.19 -9.58
C TYR A 81 17.11 -6.09 -9.62
N LEU A 82 17.50 -4.81 -9.70
CA LEU A 82 16.56 -3.69 -9.79
C LEU A 82 15.75 -3.73 -11.08
N PHE A 83 16.37 -4.11 -12.21
CA PHE A 83 15.67 -4.31 -13.47
C PHE A 83 14.63 -5.44 -13.38
N TYR A 84 15.00 -6.58 -12.79
CA TYR A 84 14.08 -7.70 -12.57
C TYR A 84 12.90 -7.33 -11.66
N MET A 85 13.16 -6.61 -10.57
CA MET A 85 12.13 -6.11 -9.66
C MET A 85 11.22 -5.09 -10.35
N GLY A 86 11.78 -4.16 -11.13
CA GLY A 86 11.01 -3.21 -11.93
C GLY A 86 10.11 -3.91 -12.95
N LYS A 87 10.62 -4.93 -13.64
CA LYS A 87 9.83 -5.76 -14.56
C LYS A 87 8.67 -6.47 -13.86
N LYS A 88 8.91 -7.05 -12.67
CA LYS A 88 7.85 -7.68 -11.86
C LYS A 88 6.78 -6.69 -11.40
N LEU A 89 7.20 -5.51 -10.93
CA LEU A 89 6.29 -4.44 -10.52
C LEU A 89 5.40 -3.99 -11.68
N LEU A 90 5.99 -3.77 -12.86
CA LEU A 90 5.23 -3.41 -14.06
C LEU A 90 4.23 -4.52 -14.46
N GLY A 91 4.59 -5.79 -14.30
CA GLY A 91 3.66 -6.91 -14.49
C GLY A 91 2.44 -6.79 -13.56
N HIS A 92 2.69 -6.69 -12.25
CA HIS A 92 1.61 -6.58 -11.26
C HIS A 92 0.73 -5.33 -11.42
N LEU A 93 1.29 -4.18 -11.80
CA LEU A 93 0.49 -2.98 -12.07
C LEU A 93 -0.46 -3.15 -13.27
N LEU A 94 -0.21 -4.14 -14.11
CA LEU A 94 -0.98 -4.41 -15.31
C LEU A 94 -1.91 -5.61 -15.17
N ASP A 95 -1.69 -6.47 -14.18
CA ASP A 95 -2.49 -7.69 -13.89
C ASP A 95 -3.99 -7.41 -13.65
N PHE A 96 -4.35 -6.15 -13.38
CA PHE A 96 -5.73 -5.71 -13.15
C PHE A 96 -6.35 -4.98 -14.35
N ASP A 97 -5.68 -4.93 -15.51
CA ASP A 97 -6.25 -4.36 -16.73
C ASP A 97 -7.00 -5.45 -17.53
N PRO A 98 -8.34 -5.36 -17.69
CA PRO A 98 -9.11 -6.35 -18.43
C PRO A 98 -8.70 -6.47 -19.91
N ASN A 99 -7.93 -5.51 -20.46
CA ASN A 99 -7.40 -5.54 -21.82
C ASN A 99 -5.93 -6.04 -21.92
N GLN A 100 -5.30 -6.44 -20.81
CA GLN A 100 -3.88 -6.82 -20.75
C GLN A 100 -3.53 -8.00 -21.69
N THR A 101 -4.45 -8.94 -21.91
CA THR A 101 -4.25 -10.10 -22.77
C THR A 101 -4.08 -9.76 -24.26
N LYS A 102 -4.32 -8.51 -24.68
CA LYS A 102 -4.27 -8.07 -26.08
C LYS A 102 -3.07 -7.17 -26.43
N VAL A 103 -2.18 -6.89 -25.48
CA VAL A 103 -1.07 -5.94 -25.69
C VAL A 103 0.29 -6.62 -25.54
N ASN A 104 1.13 -6.49 -26.57
CA ASN A 104 2.53 -6.90 -26.51
C ASN A 104 3.28 -5.98 -25.51
N TYR A 105 4.08 -6.55 -24.61
CA TYR A 105 4.93 -5.84 -23.64
C TYR A 105 5.86 -4.79 -24.27
N PHE A 106 6.17 -4.93 -25.56
CA PHE A 106 6.98 -3.99 -26.33
C PHE A 106 6.18 -3.00 -27.19
N SER A 107 4.84 -2.98 -27.07
CA SER A 107 4.01 -2.05 -27.85
C SER A 107 4.05 -0.64 -27.28
N LEU A 108 4.05 0.35 -28.17
CA LEU A 108 3.99 1.78 -27.79
C LEU A 108 2.71 2.10 -26.98
N SER A 109 1.60 1.41 -27.24
CA SER A 109 0.36 1.54 -26.48
C SER A 109 0.49 1.03 -25.04
N PHE A 110 1.20 -0.10 -24.85
CA PHE A 110 1.54 -0.62 -23.53
C PHE A 110 2.42 0.35 -22.74
N ILE A 111 3.50 0.85 -23.36
CA ILE A 111 4.43 1.80 -22.72
C ILE A 111 3.69 3.09 -22.33
N LYS A 112 2.80 3.60 -23.18
CA LYS A 112 2.00 4.80 -22.91
C LYS A 112 1.00 4.60 -21.77
N ASN A 113 0.32 3.45 -21.72
CA ASN A 113 -0.66 3.15 -20.67
C ASN A 113 0.02 2.86 -19.33
N ALA A 114 1.11 2.08 -19.33
CA ALA A 114 1.88 1.80 -18.12
C ALA A 114 2.52 3.06 -17.54
N SER A 115 3.14 3.90 -18.38
CA SER A 115 3.72 5.16 -17.93
C SER A 115 2.65 6.14 -17.44
N GLY A 116 1.48 6.25 -18.11
CA GLY A 116 0.37 7.08 -17.66
C GLY A 116 -0.21 6.67 -16.30
N LYS A 117 -0.43 5.37 -16.07
CA LYS A 117 -0.91 4.86 -14.76
C LYS A 117 0.15 5.02 -13.67
N LEU A 118 1.41 4.75 -13.99
CA LEU A 118 2.53 4.89 -13.07
C LEU A 118 2.75 6.36 -12.67
N PHE A 119 2.80 7.29 -13.63
CA PHE A 119 2.89 8.73 -13.35
C PHE A 119 1.68 9.25 -12.59
N GLY A 120 0.47 8.77 -12.91
CA GLY A 120 -0.73 9.07 -12.12
C GLY A 120 -0.56 8.70 -10.64
N HIS A 121 0.11 7.58 -10.35
CA HIS A 121 0.38 7.13 -8.98
C HIS A 121 1.48 7.92 -8.26
N PHE A 122 2.42 8.51 -8.99
CA PHE A 122 3.48 9.37 -8.43
C PHE A 122 2.99 10.79 -8.07
N PHE A 123 1.95 11.29 -8.75
CA PHE A 123 1.45 12.66 -8.56
C PHE A 123 0.05 12.74 -7.96
N LYS A 124 -0.66 11.62 -7.81
CA LYS A 124 -2.00 11.55 -7.22
C LYS A 124 -2.00 10.74 -5.93
N SER A 125 -1.22 11.20 -4.94
CA SER A 125 -1.49 10.92 -3.53
C SER A 125 -2.29 12.09 -2.98
N LYS A 126 -3.62 11.97 -3.04
CA LYS A 126 -4.53 12.86 -2.30
C LYS A 126 -5.60 12.02 -1.64
N THR A 127 -5.11 11.11 -0.81
CA THR A 127 -5.88 10.56 0.29
C THR A 127 -6.18 11.70 1.26
N SER A 128 -7.33 11.67 1.95
CA SER A 128 -7.64 12.71 2.94
C SER A 128 -6.62 12.70 4.08
N VAL A 129 -5.88 11.58 4.27
CA VAL A 129 -4.77 11.48 5.23
C VAL A 129 -3.64 12.43 4.85
N ASP A 130 -3.24 12.47 3.57
CA ASP A 130 -2.10 13.27 3.15
C ASP A 130 -2.43 14.76 3.23
N ALA A 131 -3.66 15.15 2.90
CA ALA A 131 -4.14 16.50 3.12
C ALA A 131 -4.19 16.88 4.62
N GLU A 132 -4.57 15.94 5.50
CA GLU A 132 -4.55 16.13 6.96
C GLU A 132 -3.12 16.20 7.51
N LYS A 133 -2.20 15.34 7.03
CA LYS A 133 -0.78 15.34 7.41
C LYS A 133 -0.06 16.61 6.96
N ASP A 134 -0.34 17.08 5.75
CA ASP A 134 0.21 18.34 5.23
C ASP A 134 -0.33 19.57 5.99
N ALA A 135 -1.52 19.46 6.60
CA ALA A 135 -2.10 20.50 7.44
C ALA A 135 -1.53 20.50 8.88
N ILE A 136 -0.98 19.39 9.35
CA ILE A 136 -0.34 19.29 10.66
C ILE A 136 1.09 19.86 10.55
N ARG A 137 1.35 20.98 11.23
CA ARG A 137 2.71 21.49 11.35
C ARG A 137 3.50 20.54 12.26
N LEU A 138 4.73 20.20 11.87
CA LEU A 138 5.58 19.28 12.65
C LEU A 138 5.73 19.69 14.12
N VAL A 139 5.64 20.98 14.44
CA VAL A 139 5.70 21.55 15.80
C VAL A 139 4.52 21.13 16.69
N ASP A 140 3.40 20.74 16.09
CA ASP A 140 2.15 20.36 16.78
C ASP A 140 2.02 18.83 16.95
N SER A 141 3.01 18.06 16.49
CA SER A 141 3.06 16.61 16.69
C SER A 141 3.34 16.26 18.15
N ALA A 142 2.50 15.42 18.76
CA ALA A 142 2.67 14.91 20.13
C ALA A 142 3.94 14.04 20.34
N VAL A 143 4.73 13.83 19.28
CA VAL A 143 5.97 13.04 19.27
C VAL A 143 7.20 13.92 18.95
N ASN A 144 7.13 15.22 19.27
CA ASN A 144 8.32 16.06 19.24
C ASN A 144 9.21 15.76 20.46
N LEU A 145 10.39 15.19 20.20
CA LEU A 145 11.56 15.25 21.07
C LEU A 145 12.25 16.61 20.89
#